data_AF-A0A1I2FYJ6-F1
#
_entry.id   AF-A0A1I2FYJ6-F1
#
_cell.length_a   1.000
_cell.length_b   1.000
_cell.length_c   1.000
_cell.angle_alpha   90.00
_cell.angle_beta   90.00
_cell.angle_gamma   90.00
#
_symmetry.space_group_name_H-M   'P 1'
#
loop_
_entity.id
_entity.type
_entity.pdbx_description
1 polymer ?
#
loop_
_entity_poly.entity_id
_entity_poly.type
_entity_poly.pdbx_seq_one_letter_code
_entity_poly.pdbx_strand_id
1 'polypeptide(L)'
;MILIGLLVVLLFFPSNLSAKRINFNFSTIVPTVTGYVEVKGGSNRNHYIKIKISNLDRIEKMECSELTYVLWMETDQDETENLGQLVSTPVLFSSKLQVTVETVSSYQPVKVFITTESEVNVQYPGQQVVLTTDRF
;
A
#
# COMPACT_ATOMS: atom_id res chain seq x y z
N MET A 1 42.74 -14.42 37.83
CA MET A 1 42.64 -14.36 36.34
C MET A 1 42.18 -15.72 35.84
N ILE A 2 41.53 -15.76 34.66
CA ILE A 2 40.74 -16.85 34.04
C ILE A 2 39.25 -16.76 34.48
N LEU A 3 38.41 -15.91 33.87
CA LEU A 3 37.85 -15.92 32.51
C LEU A 3 36.85 -17.06 32.27
N ILE A 4 35.56 -16.80 32.51
CA ILE A 4 34.46 -17.48 31.83
C ILE A 4 33.55 -16.37 31.29
N GLY A 5 33.82 -15.97 30.04
CA GLY A 5 32.98 -15.06 29.30
C GLY A 5 31.66 -15.75 28.98
N LEU A 6 30.57 -15.23 29.52
CA LEU A 6 29.22 -15.61 29.15
C LEU A 6 28.97 -15.12 27.72
N LEU A 7 29.19 -16.00 26.74
CA LEU A 7 28.83 -15.77 25.35
C LEU A 7 27.30 -15.84 25.25
N VAL A 8 26.64 -14.68 25.37
CA VAL A 8 25.24 -14.54 24.97
C VAL A 8 25.21 -14.53 23.44
N VAL A 9 25.15 -15.72 22.83
CA VAL A 9 24.78 -15.83 21.42
C VAL A 9 23.30 -15.46 21.32
N LEU A 10 23.03 -14.19 21.05
CA LEU A 10 21.73 -13.74 20.60
C LEU A 10 21.49 -14.40 19.23
N LEU A 11 20.85 -15.57 19.23
CA LEU A 11 20.37 -16.21 18.01
C LEU A 11 19.30 -15.27 17.42
N PHE A 12 19.73 -14.39 16.52
CA PHE A 12 18.83 -13.73 15.58
C PHE A 12 18.23 -14.83 14.72
N PHE A 13 17.06 -15.34 15.09
CA PHE A 13 16.25 -16.16 14.20
C PHE A 13 15.81 -15.25 13.05
N PRO A 14 16.26 -15.47 11.79
CA PRO A 14 15.63 -14.80 10.67
C PRO A 14 14.21 -15.35 10.57
N SER A 15 13.23 -14.55 10.94
CA SER A 15 11.83 -14.88 10.74
C SER A 15 11.56 -14.81 9.23
N ASN A 16 11.66 -15.98 8.57
CA ASN A 16 11.29 -16.19 7.17
C ASN A 16 9.78 -16.04 6.99
N LEU A 17 9.25 -14.83 7.16
CA LEU A 17 7.91 -14.53 6.69
C LEU A 17 8.01 -14.20 5.21
N SER A 18 7.65 -15.20 4.40
CA SER A 18 7.51 -15.06 2.96
C SER A 18 6.54 -13.92 2.66
N ALA A 19 7.01 -12.91 1.93
CA ALA A 19 6.17 -11.81 1.48
C ALA A 19 5.52 -12.17 0.14
N LYS A 20 4.20 -11.96 0.03
CA LYS A 20 3.46 -12.12 -1.22
C LYS A 20 3.39 -10.78 -1.93
N ARG A 21 3.83 -10.72 -3.18
CA ARG A 21 3.81 -9.50 -4.00
C ARG A 21 2.92 -9.69 -5.22
N ILE A 22 2.03 -8.73 -5.46
CA ILE A 22 1.17 -8.65 -6.66
C ILE A 22 1.30 -7.25 -7.25
N ASN A 23 1.37 -7.17 -8.59
CA ASN A 23 1.41 -5.90 -9.30
C ASN A 23 0.00 -5.32 -9.45
N PHE A 24 -0.10 -4.00 -9.59
CA PHE A 24 -1.33 -3.40 -10.10
C PHE A 24 -1.55 -3.80 -11.55
N ASN A 25 -2.81 -4.03 -11.91
CA ASN A 25 -3.23 -4.31 -13.26
C ASN A 25 -3.07 -3.07 -14.15
N PHE A 26 -2.97 -3.30 -15.46
CA PHE A 26 -2.97 -2.22 -16.43
C PHE A 26 -4.24 -1.38 -16.30
N SER A 27 -4.09 -0.06 -16.18
CA SER A 27 -5.19 0.89 -16.11
C SER A 27 -5.31 1.68 -17.40
N THR A 28 -6.52 1.74 -17.95
CA THR A 28 -6.81 2.62 -19.09
C THR A 28 -6.96 4.08 -18.67
N ILE A 29 -7.18 4.35 -17.38
CA ILE A 29 -7.33 5.71 -16.82
C ILE A 29 -5.96 6.33 -16.56
N VAL A 30 -5.00 5.53 -16.05
CA VAL A 30 -3.62 5.96 -15.78
C VAL A 30 -2.59 5.00 -16.41
N PRO A 31 -2.46 4.96 -17.75
CA PRO A 31 -1.66 3.94 -18.46
C PRO A 31 -0.16 3.95 -18.16
N THR A 32 0.34 5.07 -17.67
CA THR A 32 1.77 5.29 -17.36
C THR A 32 2.15 4.82 -15.96
N VAL A 33 1.15 4.51 -15.13
CA VAL A 33 1.32 4.16 -13.72
C VAL A 33 1.67 2.69 -13.57
N THR A 34 2.65 2.44 -12.72
CA THR A 34 3.09 1.10 -12.36
C THR A 34 3.22 1.00 -10.85
N GLY A 35 3.01 -0.18 -10.29
CA GLY A 35 3.20 -0.38 -8.87
C GLY A 35 2.93 -1.81 -8.44
N TYR A 36 3.13 -2.05 -7.15
CA TYR A 36 2.86 -3.34 -6.53
C TYR A 36 2.36 -3.17 -5.09
N VAL A 37 1.73 -4.23 -4.62
CA VAL A 37 1.37 -4.45 -3.23
C VAL A 37 2.13 -5.68 -2.73
N GLU A 38 2.78 -5.53 -1.59
CA GLU A 38 3.49 -6.57 -0.89
C GLU A 38 2.84 -6.78 0.48
N VAL A 39 2.41 -8.01 0.73
CA VAL A 39 1.77 -8.42 1.98
C VAL A 39 2.69 -9.40 2.68
N LYS A 40 3.07 -9.06 3.91
CA LYS A 40 3.86 -9.91 4.78
C LYS A 40 3.02 -10.25 5.99
N GLY A 41 2.90 -11.53 6.33
CA GLY A 41 2.34 -11.91 7.63
C GLY A 41 3.15 -11.28 8.76
N GLY A 42 2.56 -11.13 9.93
CA GLY A 42 3.22 -10.66 11.14
C GLY A 42 2.99 -11.64 12.30
N SER A 43 3.78 -11.51 13.36
CA SER A 43 3.45 -12.12 14.64
C SER A 43 2.15 -11.49 15.16
N ASN A 44 1.22 -12.33 15.66
CA ASN A 44 -0.10 -11.95 16.19
C ASN A 44 -1.23 -11.71 15.17
N ARG A 45 -1.17 -12.33 13.98
CA ARG A 45 -2.19 -12.24 12.91
C ARG A 45 -2.36 -10.86 12.24
N ASN A 46 -1.44 -9.93 12.52
CA ASN A 46 -1.38 -8.67 11.78
C ASN A 46 -0.67 -8.88 10.44
N HIS A 47 -1.13 -8.21 9.39
CA HIS A 47 -0.55 -8.22 8.06
C HIS A 47 0.11 -6.87 7.81
N TYR A 48 1.41 -6.90 7.53
CA TYR A 48 2.14 -5.73 7.06
C TYR A 48 1.92 -5.59 5.56
N ILE A 49 1.41 -4.43 5.15
CA ILE A 49 1.03 -4.14 3.77
C ILE A 49 1.90 -2.97 3.30
N LYS A 50 2.68 -3.22 2.26
CA LYS A 50 3.52 -2.23 1.60
C LYS A 50 3.04 -2.01 0.18
N ILE A 51 2.73 -0.77 -0.15
CA ILE A 51 2.30 -0.36 -1.48
C ILE A 51 3.35 0.57 -2.04
N LYS A 52 3.77 0.31 -3.29
CA LYS A 52 4.65 1.21 -4.03
C LYS A 52 4.05 1.52 -5.39
N ILE A 53 3.90 2.82 -5.68
CA ILE A 53 3.36 3.31 -6.94
C ILE A 53 4.36 4.31 -7.52
N SER A 54 4.55 4.25 -8.83
CA SER A 54 5.45 5.10 -9.59
C SER A 54 4.73 5.66 -10.80
N ASN A 55 5.16 6.86 -11.21
CA ASN A 55 4.59 7.60 -12.33
C ASN A 55 3.14 8.04 -12.13
N LEU A 56 2.68 8.18 -10.88
CA LEU A 56 1.34 8.67 -10.61
C LEU A 56 1.25 10.14 -11.02
N ASP A 57 0.25 10.49 -11.81
CA ASP A 57 0.02 11.86 -12.21
C ASP A 57 -0.44 12.67 -11.00
N ARG A 58 0.07 13.90 -10.88
CA ARG A 58 -0.47 14.86 -9.92
C ARG A 58 -1.93 15.10 -10.29
N ILE A 59 -2.83 14.99 -9.33
CA ILE A 59 -4.16 15.57 -9.49
C ILE A 59 -3.97 17.08 -9.45
N GLU A 60 -3.69 17.68 -10.61
CA GLU A 60 -3.80 19.11 -10.76
C GLU A 60 -5.27 19.44 -10.58
N LYS A 61 -5.57 20.30 -9.59
CA LYS A 61 -6.91 20.73 -9.19
C LYS A 61 -7.81 20.85 -10.42
N MET A 62 -8.64 19.85 -10.68
CA MET A 62 -9.66 19.97 -11.70
C MET A 62 -10.68 20.95 -11.17
N GLU A 63 -10.91 22.01 -11.92
CA GLU A 63 -11.69 23.18 -11.55
C GLU A 63 -13.03 22.75 -10.91
N CYS A 64 -13.15 22.97 -9.59
CA CYS A 64 -14.30 22.72 -8.68
C CYS A 64 -14.22 21.58 -7.66
N SER A 65 -13.32 20.60 -7.72
CA SER A 65 -13.17 19.65 -6.59
C SER A 65 -11.73 19.23 -6.36
N GLU A 66 -11.26 19.37 -5.12
CA GLU A 66 -9.94 18.84 -4.70
C GLU A 66 -10.01 17.31 -4.66
N LEU A 67 -9.86 16.67 -5.82
CA LEU A 67 -9.80 15.21 -5.86
C LEU A 67 -8.48 14.72 -5.25
N THR A 68 -8.55 13.58 -4.58
CA THR A 68 -7.43 12.90 -3.95
C THR A 68 -7.48 11.41 -4.27
N TYR A 69 -6.33 10.75 -4.25
CA TYR A 69 -6.29 9.30 -4.36
C TYR A 69 -6.43 8.67 -2.97
N VAL A 70 -7.39 7.76 -2.83
CA VAL A 70 -7.62 6.99 -1.60
C VAL A 70 -7.33 5.53 -1.87
N LEU A 71 -6.58 4.91 -0.95
CA LEU A 71 -6.20 3.52 -1.01
C LEU A 71 -7.20 2.67 -0.23
N TRP A 72 -7.60 1.56 -0.83
CA TRP A 72 -8.56 0.63 -0.26
C TRP A 72 -8.05 -0.80 -0.30
N MET A 73 -8.55 -1.61 0.61
CA MET A 73 -8.44 -3.07 0.48
C MET A 73 -9.78 -3.74 0.73
N GLU A 74 -10.03 -4.84 0.01
CA GLU A 74 -11.01 -5.85 0.40
C GLU A 74 -10.34 -6.84 1.34
N THR A 75 -11.03 -7.20 2.43
CA THR A 75 -10.55 -8.16 3.42
C THR A 75 -11.08 -9.57 3.14
N ASP A 76 -10.57 -10.54 3.87
CA ASP A 76 -11.06 -11.92 3.90
C ASP A 76 -12.45 -12.07 4.58
N GLN A 77 -12.99 -10.99 5.12
CA GLN A 77 -14.34 -10.91 5.68
C GLN A 77 -15.34 -10.23 4.73
N ASP A 78 -14.96 -10.04 3.46
CA ASP A 78 -15.74 -9.32 2.45
C ASP A 78 -16.06 -7.87 2.83
N GLU A 79 -15.25 -7.28 3.72
CA GLU A 79 -15.32 -5.86 4.09
C GLU A 79 -14.32 -5.03 3.29
N THR A 80 -14.60 -3.74 3.14
CA THR A 80 -13.70 -2.78 2.48
C THR A 80 -13.14 -1.80 3.50
N GLU A 81 -11.82 -1.78 3.67
CA GLU A 81 -11.13 -0.86 4.58
C GLU A 81 -10.46 0.28 3.82
N ASN A 82 -10.67 1.51 4.31
CA ASN A 82 -9.93 2.70 3.88
C ASN A 82 -8.53 2.68 4.52
N LEU A 83 -7.49 2.58 3.69
CA LEU A 83 -6.09 2.58 4.13
C LEU A 83 -5.47 3.98 4.12
N GLY A 84 -6.25 5.00 3.76
CA GLY A 84 -5.92 6.42 3.79
C GLY A 84 -5.55 7.00 2.43
N GLN A 85 -5.18 8.28 2.47
CA GLN A 85 -4.73 9.03 1.29
C GLN A 85 -3.35 8.57 0.82
N LEU A 86 -3.17 8.52 -0.51
CA LEU A 86 -1.84 8.43 -1.09
C LEU A 86 -1.13 9.79 -0.97
N VAL A 87 -0.23 9.90 0.01
CA VAL A 87 0.66 11.06 0.12
C VAL A 87 1.86 10.82 -0.78
N SER A 88 1.95 11.60 -1.84
CA SER A 88 3.03 11.50 -2.81
C SER A 88 4.26 12.31 -2.43
N THR A 89 5.44 11.75 -2.69
CA THR A 89 6.68 12.53 -2.74
C THR A 89 7.00 12.89 -4.19
N PRO A 90 7.27 14.18 -4.48
CA PRO A 90 7.67 14.59 -5.81
C PRO A 90 9.03 13.96 -6.15
N VAL A 91 9.14 13.40 -7.36
CA VAL A 91 10.42 12.93 -7.87
C VAL A 91 11.22 14.15 -8.34
N LEU A 92 12.47 14.27 -7.87
CA LEU A 92 13.34 15.40 -8.22
C LEU A 92 13.38 15.57 -9.75
N PHE A 93 13.02 16.76 -10.24
CA PHE A 93 12.94 17.10 -11.67
C PHE A 93 11.86 16.39 -12.51
N SER A 94 10.79 15.85 -11.91
CA SER A 94 9.64 15.28 -12.64
C SER A 94 8.29 15.81 -12.13
N SER A 95 7.32 15.94 -13.04
CA SER A 95 5.90 16.15 -12.67
C SER A 95 5.25 14.89 -12.08
N LYS A 96 5.92 13.75 -12.18
CA LYS A 96 5.43 12.45 -11.72
C LYS A 96 5.66 12.26 -10.24
N LEU A 97 4.74 11.53 -9.63
CA LEU A 97 4.76 11.21 -8.21
C LEU A 97 5.22 9.77 -7.96
N GLN A 98 5.97 9.60 -6.88
CA GLN A 98 6.20 8.30 -6.26
C GLN A 98 5.43 8.25 -4.94
N VAL A 99 4.79 7.12 -4.69
CA VAL A 99 4.05 6.88 -3.45
C VAL A 99 4.58 5.60 -2.84
N THR A 100 4.88 5.65 -1.53
CA THR A 100 5.13 4.48 -0.72
C THR A 100 4.25 4.56 0.51
N VAL A 101 3.38 3.58 0.68
CA VAL A 101 2.52 3.43 1.86
C VAL A 101 2.94 2.16 2.58
N GLU A 102 3.14 2.27 3.89
CA GLU A 102 3.43 1.13 4.77
C GLU A 102 2.41 1.16 5.90
N THR A 103 1.62 0.11 6.01
CA THR A 103 0.54 0.01 7.01
C THR A 103 0.45 -1.41 7.56
N VAL A 104 -0.31 -1.56 8.64
CA VAL A 104 -0.63 -2.85 9.26
C VAL A 104 -2.14 -2.97 9.42
N SER A 105 -2.70 -4.13 9.08
CA SER A 105 -4.10 -4.46 9.38
C SER A 105 -4.19 -5.79 10.11
N SER A 106 -5.19 -5.95 10.97
CA SER A 106 -5.52 -7.25 11.57
C SER A 106 -6.22 -8.19 10.59
N TYR A 107 -6.73 -7.67 9.47
CA TYR A 107 -7.43 -8.43 8.45
C TYR A 107 -6.51 -8.82 7.31
N GLN A 108 -6.82 -9.93 6.65
CA GLN A 108 -6.03 -10.40 5.52
C GLN A 108 -6.51 -9.69 4.24
N PRO A 109 -5.62 -8.99 3.50
CA PRO A 109 -6.01 -8.36 2.25
C PRO A 109 -6.27 -9.42 1.17
N VAL A 110 -7.44 -9.33 0.53
CA VAL A 110 -7.84 -10.15 -0.62
C VAL A 110 -7.65 -9.41 -1.93
N LYS A 111 -7.79 -8.08 -1.94
CA LYS A 111 -7.56 -7.23 -3.11
C LYS A 111 -7.23 -5.82 -2.66
N VAL A 112 -6.39 -5.11 -3.40
CA VAL A 112 -6.11 -3.69 -3.15
C VAL A 112 -6.46 -2.87 -4.38
N PHE A 113 -7.04 -1.70 -4.17
CA PHE A 113 -7.43 -0.79 -5.24
C PHE A 113 -7.39 0.66 -4.78
N ILE A 114 -7.40 1.57 -5.76
CA ILE A 114 -7.28 3.01 -5.54
C ILE A 114 -8.40 3.70 -6.28
N THR A 115 -9.05 4.65 -5.62
CA THR A 115 -10.09 5.50 -6.19
C THR A 115 -9.68 6.96 -6.19
N THR A 116 -10.38 7.76 -6.99
CA THR A 116 -10.41 9.22 -6.83
C THR A 116 -11.60 9.60 -5.94
N GLU A 117 -11.33 10.40 -4.92
CA GLU A 117 -12.32 10.86 -3.94
C GLU A 117 -12.23 12.37 -3.77
N SER A 118 -13.33 13.00 -3.36
CA SER A 118 -13.31 14.43 -2.98
C SER A 118 -12.76 14.68 -1.57
N GLU A 119 -12.73 13.64 -0.73
CA GLU A 119 -12.27 13.72 0.66
C GLU A 119 -11.49 12.45 1.03
N VAL A 120 -10.59 12.56 2.01
CA VAL A 120 -9.72 11.44 2.44
C VAL A 120 -10.46 10.43 3.32
N ASN A 121 -11.32 10.91 4.22
CA ASN A 121 -11.98 10.11 5.25
C ASN A 121 -13.38 9.66 4.82
N VAL A 122 -13.50 9.22 3.56
CA VAL A 122 -14.74 8.62 3.06
C VAL A 122 -14.92 7.21 3.63
N GLN A 123 -16.17 6.86 3.96
CA GLN A 123 -16.51 5.54 4.52
C GLN A 123 -16.64 4.45 3.45
N TYR A 124 -16.91 4.85 2.21
CA TYR A 124 -17.13 3.94 1.09
C TYR A 124 -16.32 4.42 -0.12
N PRO A 125 -15.80 3.49 -0.93
CA PRO A 125 -15.11 3.84 -2.15
C PRO A 125 -16.08 4.48 -3.15
N GLY A 126 -15.61 5.54 -3.78
CA GLY A 126 -16.23 6.20 -4.91
C GLY A 126 -16.25 5.32 -6.16
N GLN A 127 -16.88 5.83 -7.21
CA GLN A 127 -17.18 5.04 -8.41
C GLN A 127 -15.99 4.85 -9.34
N GLN A 128 -14.98 5.74 -9.28
CA GLN A 128 -13.86 5.74 -10.20
C GLN A 128 -12.68 4.98 -9.60
N VAL A 129 -12.56 3.70 -9.91
CA VAL A 129 -11.38 2.89 -9.60
C VAL A 129 -10.29 3.16 -10.64
N VAL A 130 -9.15 3.66 -10.17
CA VAL A 130 -8.02 4.08 -11.01
C VAL A 130 -6.98 2.98 -11.15
N LEU A 131 -6.73 2.22 -10.09
CA LEU A 131 -5.81 1.08 -10.07
C LEU A 131 -6.42 -0.04 -9.24
N THR A 132 -6.16 -1.28 -9.62
CA THR A 132 -6.59 -2.46 -8.86
C THR A 132 -5.61 -3.61 -9.07
N THR A 133 -5.46 -4.47 -8.08
CA THR A 133 -4.72 -5.72 -8.21
C THR A 133 -5.64 -6.87 -8.59
N ASP A 134 -5.07 -7.97 -9.04
CA ASP A 134 -5.74 -9.26 -8.93
C ASP A 134 -5.97 -9.64 -7.46
N ARG A 135 -6.84 -10.63 -7.22
CA ARG A 135 -7.02 -11.17 -5.87
C ARG A 135 -5.78 -11.94 -5.45
N PHE A 136 -5.40 -11.85 -4.17
CA PHE A 136 -4.26 -12.57 -3.61
C PHE A 136 -4.48 -14.07 -3.63
#